data_AF-A0A3D3IYY7-F1
#
_entry.id   AF-A0A3D3IYY7-F1
#
_cell.length_a   1.000
_cell.length_b   1.000
_cell.length_c   1.000
_cell.angle_alpha   90.00
_cell.angle_beta   90.00
_cell.angle_gamma   90.00
#
_symmetry.space_group_name_H-M   'P 1'
#
loop_
_entity.id
_entity.type
_entity.pdbx_description
1 polymer ?
#
loop_
_entity_poly.entity_id
_entity_poly.type
_entity_poly.pdbx_seq_one_letter_code
_entity_poly.pdbx_strand_id
1 'polypeptide(L)' 'MDILSYGLLEKTGYDGYLQGNAPERVLQFGEGNFLRAFTDCFVDIMNEKAGFDGKVVIVTPRGTGKHW' A
#
# COMPACT_ATOMS: atom_id res chain seq x y z
N MET A 1 -18.98 -12.99 2.00
CA MET A 1 -18.23 -11.78 2.34
C MET A 1 -17.07 -11.72 1.35
N ASP A 2 -17.10 -10.79 0.40
CA ASP A 2 -16.03 -10.71 -0.60
C ASP A 2 -14.79 -10.03 -0.01
N ILE A 3 -13.61 -10.43 -0.49
CA ILE A 3 -12.33 -9.91 0.00
C ILE A 3 -11.93 -8.68 -0.84
N LEU A 4 -11.60 -7.57 -0.18
CA LEU A 4 -11.07 -6.38 -0.82
C LEU A 4 -9.82 -6.73 -1.63
N SER A 5 -9.91 -6.60 -2.95
CA SER A 5 -8.87 -6.96 -3.91
C SER A 5 -9.07 -6.19 -5.21
N TYR A 6 -8.03 -6.07 -6.04
CA TYR A 6 -8.15 -5.40 -7.35
C TYR A 6 -9.25 -6.01 -8.23
N GLY A 7 -9.37 -7.34 -8.25
CA GLY A 7 -10.43 -8.01 -9.01
C GLY A 7 -11.84 -7.75 -8.46
N LEU A 8 -11.99 -7.51 -7.16
CA LEU A 8 -13.27 -7.08 -6.59
C LEU A 8 -13.58 -5.63 -7.01
N LEU A 9 -12.60 -4.72 -6.89
CA LEU A 9 -12.76 -3.32 -7.27
C LEU A 9 -13.15 -3.16 -8.75
N GLU A 10 -12.55 -3.96 -9.62
CA GLU A 10 -12.90 -4.03 -11.04
C GLU A 10 -14.36 -4.50 -11.24
N LYS A 11 -14.76 -5.59 -10.58
CA LYS A 11 -16.13 -6.12 -10.66
C LYS A 11 -17.20 -5.16 -10.15
N THR A 12 -16.89 -4.36 -9.13
CA THR A 12 -17.84 -3.38 -8.58
C THR A 12 -17.84 -2.07 -9.34
N GLY A 13 -16.96 -1.89 -10.33
CA GLY A 13 -16.86 -0.65 -11.10
C GLY A 13 -16.31 0.53 -10.30
N TYR A 14 -15.36 0.27 -9.39
CA TYR A 14 -14.70 1.34 -8.63
C TYR A 14 -13.89 2.24 -9.57
N ASP A 15 -14.11 3.55 -9.46
CA ASP A 15 -13.53 4.59 -10.33
C ASP A 15 -12.51 5.49 -9.64
N GLY A 16 -12.17 5.19 -8.38
CA GLY A 16 -11.15 5.91 -7.64
C GLY A 16 -9.72 5.61 -8.10
N TYR A 17 -8.76 6.34 -7.55
CA TYR A 17 -7.35 6.19 -7.90
C TYR A 17 -6.81 4.81 -7.50
N LEU A 18 -6.15 4.13 -8.43
CA LEU A 18 -5.53 2.82 -8.22
C LEU A 18 -4.18 2.74 -8.93
N GLN A 19 -3.15 2.28 -8.22
CA GLN A 19 -1.78 2.17 -8.74
C GLN A 19 -1.30 0.70 -8.76
N GLY A 20 -1.98 -0.14 -9.55
CA GLY A 20 -1.70 -1.60 -9.59
C GLY A 20 -0.29 -1.96 -10.06
N ASN A 21 0.32 -1.17 -10.96
CA ASN A 21 1.55 -1.51 -11.67
C ASN A 21 2.74 -0.56 -11.43
N ALA A 22 2.69 0.30 -10.42
CA ALA A 22 3.83 1.17 -10.09
C ALA A 22 5.10 0.38 -9.71
N PRO A 23 6.29 0.94 -9.99
CA PRO A 23 7.57 0.38 -9.55
C PRO A 23 7.78 0.52 -8.03
N GLU A 24 8.61 -0.35 -7.48
CA GLU A 24 9.06 -0.28 -6.09
C GLU A 24 10.03 0.90 -5.91
N ARG A 25 9.69 1.87 -5.07
CA ARG A 25 10.52 3.08 -4.85
C ARG A 25 10.81 3.38 -3.38
N VAL A 26 10.00 2.86 -2.47
CA VAL A 26 10.13 3.08 -1.03
C VAL A 26 10.24 1.73 -0.34
N LEU A 27 11.32 1.52 0.42
CA LEU A 27 11.48 0.36 1.29
C LEU A 27 11.20 0.79 2.73
N GLN A 28 10.14 0.27 3.33
CA GLN A 28 9.73 0.58 4.69
C GLN A 28 10.06 -0.55 5.65
N PHE A 29 10.75 -0.24 6.74
CA PHE A 29 10.91 -1.16 7.87
C PHE A 29 9.81 -0.91 8.90
N GLY A 30 8.96 -1.91 9.10
CA GLY A 30 7.82 -1.85 10.02
C GLY A 30 6.47 -1.81 9.30
N GLU A 31 5.53 -2.57 9.83
CA GLU A 31 4.20 -2.84 9.27
C GLU A 31 3.04 -2.24 10.09
N GLY A 32 3.39 -1.41 11.09
CA GLY A 32 2.43 -0.90 12.08
C GLY A 32 1.38 0.05 11.50
N ASN A 33 0.24 0.13 12.19
CA ASN A 33 -0.88 1.02 11.82
C ASN A 33 -0.46 2.49 11.66
N PHE A 34 0.49 2.96 12.49
CA PHE A 34 0.98 4.33 12.41
C PHE A 34 1.59 4.64 11.04
N LEU A 35 2.47 3.78 10.53
CA LEU A 35 3.13 4.00 9.24
C LEU A 35 2.13 3.94 8.08
N ARG A 36 1.13 3.05 8.16
CA ARG A 36 0.05 2.96 7.17
C ARG A 36 -0.86 4.18 7.14
N ALA A 37 -1.14 4.76 8.31
CA ALA A 37 -2.01 5.93 8.41
C ALA A 37 -1.26 7.26 8.17
N PHE A 38 0.07 7.27 8.35
CA PHE A 38 0.88 8.48 8.27
C PHE A 38 1.76 8.49 7.03
N THR A 39 2.79 7.65 6.96
CA THR A 39 3.77 7.66 5.86
C THR A 39 3.16 7.27 4.52
N ASP A 40 2.38 6.17 4.49
CA ASP A 40 1.77 5.67 3.24
C ASP A 40 0.79 6.70 2.67
N CYS A 41 0.11 7.49 3.51
CA CYS A 41 -0.80 8.56 3.08
C CYS A 41 -0.07 9.66 2.29
N PHE A 42 1.14 10.05 2.69
CA PHE A 42 1.93 11.03 1.92
C PHE A 42 2.35 10.45 0.56
N VAL A 43 2.74 9.17 0.52
CA VAL A 43 3.12 8.50 -0.74
C VAL A 43 1.93 8.43 -1.69
N ASP A 44 0.74 8.10 -1.18
CA ASP A 44 -0.51 8.07 -1.94
C ASP A 44 -0.85 9.45 -2.53
N ILE A 45 -0.81 10.50 -1.72
CA ILE A 45 -1.02 11.89 -2.19
C ILE A 45 0.01 12.29 -3.25
N MET A 46 1.29 11.91 -3.09
CA MET A 46 2.32 12.21 -4.08
C MET A 46 2.12 11.42 -5.39
N ASN A 47 1.62 10.19 -5.32
CA ASN A 47 1.24 9.42 -6.50
C ASN A 47 0.11 10.12 -7.26
N GLU A 48 -0.97 10.49 -6.55
CA GLU A 48 -2.16 11.12 -7.14
C GLU A 48 -1.88 12.52 -7.73
N LYS A 49 -1.09 13.34 -7.03
CA LYS A 49 -1.02 14.79 -7.30
C LYS A 49 0.32 15.26 -7.87
N ALA A 50 1.38 14.47 -7.73
CA ALA A 50 2.74 14.87 -8.09
C ALA A 50 3.44 13.90 -9.04
N GLY A 51 2.77 12.82 -9.48
CA GLY A 51 3.33 11.85 -10.44
C GLY A 51 4.52 11.07 -9.87
N PHE A 52 4.55 10.82 -8.56
CA PHE A 52 5.64 10.08 -7.92
C PHE A 52 5.78 8.65 -8.45
N ASP A 53 4.66 8.02 -8.82
CA ASP A 53 4.57 6.68 -9.43
C ASP A 53 5.43 5.63 -8.69
N GLY A 54 5.13 5.41 -7.42
CA GLY A 54 5.90 4.51 -6.57
C GLY A 54 5.05 3.66 -5.63
N LYS A 55 5.54 2.44 -5.37
CA LYS A 55 5.03 1.55 -4.32
C LYS A 55 5.93 1.56 -3.10
N VAL A 56 5.29 1.36 -1.95
CA VAL A 56 5.95 1.06 -0.68
C VAL A 56 6.06 -0.46 -0.52
N VAL A 57 7.28 -0.95 -0.43
CA VAL A 57 7.61 -2.34 -0.10
C VAL A 57 7.86 -2.42 1.40
N ILE A 58 7.10 -3.25 2.10
CA ILE A 58 7.19 -3.37 3.56
C ILE A 58 8.05 -4.56 3.94
N VAL A 59 9.04 -4.31 4.80
CA VAL A 59 9.84 -5.31 5.47
C VAL A 59 9.45 -5.32 6.94
N THR A 60 9.00 -6.47 7.42
CA THR A 60 8.81 -6.69 8.86
C THR A 60 10.16 -7.05 9.48
N PRO A 61 10.76 -6.19 10.31
CA PRO A 61 12.09 -6.46 10.88
C PRO A 61 12.07 -7.57 11.94
N ARG A 62 10.88 -7.99 12.39
CA ARG A 62 10.71 -9.13 13.29
C ARG A 62 10.62 -10.42 12.47
N GLY A 63 11.30 -11.48 12.91
CA GLY A 63 11.16 -12.80 12.33
C GLY A 63 9.70 -13.27 12.37
N THR A 64 9.29 -14.13 11.44
CA THR A 64 7.93 -14.68 11.30
C THR A 64 7.44 -15.53 12.47
N GLY A 65 8.24 -15.68 13.53
CA GLY A 65 7.85 -16.33 14.78
C GLY A 65 6.98 -15.43 15.63
N LYS A 66 5.66 -15.63 15.61
CA LYS A 66 4.79 -15.20 16.70
C LYS A 66 5.19 -16.02 17.94
N HIS A 67 6.03 -15.46 18.80
CA HIS A 67 6.23 -15.97 20.15
C HIS A 67 5.24 -15.26 21.08
N TRP A 68 4.07 -15.87 21.23
CA TRP A 68 3.23 -15.76 22.40
C TRP A 68 2.85 -17.17 22.84
#